data_AF-A0A699XF37-F1
#
_entry.id   AF-A0A699XF37-F1
#
_cell.length_a   1.000
_cell.length_b   1.000
_cell.length_c   1.000
_cell.angle_alpha   90.00
_cell.angle_beta   90.00
_cell.angle_gamma   90.00
#
_symmetry.space_group_name_H-M   'P 1'
#
loop_
_entity.id
_entity.type
_entity.pdbx_description
1 polymer ?
#
loop_
_entity_poly.entity_id
_entity_poly.type
_entity_poly.pdbx_seq_one_letter_code
_entity_poly.pdbx_strand_id
1 'polypeptide(L)'
;MPKSIHENLMSGLRQHLTPAQVEAVLDSYTIGKVAFTLNGYKAIVPDLTPTEEEVIVTNLKLAREQAVAFKNMKEISAVFEIYKD
;
A
#
# COMPACT_ATOMS: atom_id res chain seq x y z
N MET A 1 -6.28 -14.80 -1.95
CA MET A 1 -5.34 -15.44 -2.89
C MET A 1 -4.50 -16.46 -2.13
N PRO A 2 -4.12 -17.61 -2.70
CA PRO A 2 -3.21 -18.55 -2.04
C PRO A 2 -1.89 -17.85 -1.68
N LYS A 3 -1.39 -18.08 -0.46
CA LYS A 3 -0.15 -17.47 0.06
C LYS A 3 1.03 -17.62 -0.90
N SER A 4 1.12 -18.78 -1.56
CA SER A 4 2.14 -19.10 -2.55
C SER A 4 2.14 -18.16 -3.76
N ILE A 5 0.98 -17.66 -4.22
CA ILE A 5 0.93 -16.73 -5.37
C ILE A 5 1.49 -15.37 -4.95
N HIS A 6 1.14 -14.89 -3.75
CA HIS A 6 1.66 -13.63 -3.23
C HIS A 6 3.19 -13.71 -3.03
N GLU A 7 3.68 -14.78 -2.42
CA GLU A 7 5.13 -15.00 -2.21
C GLU A 7 5.88 -15.08 -3.55
N ASN A 8 5.34 -15.78 -4.55
CA ASN A 8 5.94 -15.88 -5.88
C ASN A 8 5.98 -14.51 -6.59
N LEU A 9 4.91 -13.72 -6.50
CA LEU A 9 4.88 -12.37 -7.05
C LEU A 9 5.95 -11.49 -6.38
N MET A 10 5.97 -11.44 -5.05
CA MET A 10 6.88 -10.56 -4.32
C MET A 10 8.34 -10.97 -4.48
N SER A 11 8.65 -12.27 -4.47
CA SER A 11 10.01 -12.76 -4.71
C SER A 11 10.48 -12.48 -6.13
N GLY A 12 9.63 -12.72 -7.14
CA GLY A 12 9.95 -12.42 -8.54
C GLY A 12 10.19 -10.93 -8.80
N LEU A 13 9.35 -10.05 -8.23
CA LEU A 13 9.54 -8.60 -8.35
C LEU A 13 10.86 -8.16 -7.68
N ARG A 14 11.10 -8.58 -6.44
CA ARG A 14 12.29 -8.20 -5.67
C ARG A 14 13.60 -8.76 -6.24
N GLN A 15 13.56 -9.79 -7.09
CA GLN A 15 14.74 -10.32 -7.76
C GLN A 15 15.28 -9.39 -8.86
N HIS A 16 14.40 -8.60 -9.50
CA HIS A 16 14.74 -7.84 -10.70
C HIS A 16 14.55 -6.33 -10.57
N LEU A 17 13.86 -5.89 -9.53
CA LEU A 17 13.49 -4.51 -9.32
C LEU A 17 14.10 -3.97 -8.03
N THR A 18 14.49 -2.69 -8.07
CA THR A 18 14.81 -1.94 -6.85
C THR A 18 13.56 -1.81 -5.96
N PRO A 19 13.71 -1.56 -4.65
CA PRO A 19 12.56 -1.34 -3.77
C PRO A 19 11.57 -0.30 -4.32
N ALA A 20 12.06 0.84 -4.81
CA ALA A 20 11.22 1.88 -5.40
C ALA A 20 10.44 1.42 -6.64
N GLN A 21 11.05 0.58 -7.50
CA GLN A 21 10.37 0.01 -8.66
C GLN A 21 9.32 -1.03 -8.25
N VAL A 22 9.58 -1.85 -7.21
CA VAL A 22 8.56 -2.75 -6.65
C VAL A 22 7.38 -1.94 -6.13
N GLU A 23 7.63 -0.86 -5.38
CA GLU A 23 6.57 0.02 -4.88
C GLU A 23 5.72 0.60 -6.01
N ALA A 24 6.34 1.07 -7.10
CA ALA A 24 5.62 1.60 -8.27
C ALA A 24 4.74 0.55 -8.97
N VAL A 25 5.20 -0.70 -9.05
CA VAL A 25 4.37 -1.82 -9.53
C VAL A 25 3.18 -2.04 -8.60
N LEU A 26 3.41 -2.14 -7.29
CA LEU A 26 2.33 -2.36 -6.33
C LEU A 26 1.33 -1.20 -6.31
N ASP A 27 1.78 0.04 -6.49
CA ASP A 27 0.89 1.21 -6.62
C ASP A 27 -0.03 1.08 -7.84
N SER A 28 0.48 0.56 -8.95
CA SER A 28 -0.33 0.32 -10.16
C SER A 28 -1.41 -0.74 -9.90
N TYR A 29 -1.07 -1.83 -9.20
CA TYR A 29 -2.02 -2.89 -8.84
C TYR A 29 -3.06 -2.44 -7.80
N THR A 30 -2.71 -1.46 -6.96
CA THR A 30 -3.56 -0.96 -5.88
C THR A 30 -4.16 0.42 -6.19
N ILE A 31 -4.08 0.87 -7.44
CA ILE A 31 -4.71 2.10 -7.93
C ILE A 31 -4.23 3.35 -7.16
N GLY A 32 -2.94 3.41 -6.83
CA GLY A 32 -2.31 4.55 -6.16
C GLY A 32 -2.85 4.84 -4.75
N LYS A 33 -3.44 3.84 -4.08
CA LYS A 33 -4.13 4.03 -2.79
C LYS A 33 -3.26 4.59 -1.67
N VAL A 34 -1.94 4.35 -1.68
CA VAL A 34 -1.02 4.94 -0.69
C VAL A 34 -1.04 6.46 -0.78
N ALA A 35 -0.75 7.02 -1.96
CA ALA A 35 -0.74 8.45 -2.18
C ALA A 35 -2.13 9.08 -1.98
N PHE A 36 -3.18 8.44 -2.51
CA PHE A 36 -4.56 8.89 -2.33
C PHE A 36 -4.94 9.01 -0.85
N THR A 37 -4.63 7.98 -0.05
CA THR A 37 -4.99 7.94 1.36
C THR A 37 -4.14 8.91 2.19
N LEU A 38 -2.84 9.00 1.93
CA LEU A 38 -1.95 9.94 2.62
C LEU A 38 -2.39 11.40 2.39
N ASN A 39 -2.79 11.74 1.16
CA ASN A 39 -3.34 13.06 0.86
C ASN A 39 -4.63 13.34 1.64
N GLY A 40 -5.46 12.32 1.86
CA GLY A 40 -6.65 12.41 2.72
C GLY A 40 -6.29 12.78 4.17
N TYR A 41 -5.29 12.10 4.76
CA TYR A 41 -4.81 12.43 6.10
C TYR A 41 -4.29 13.87 6.19
N LYS A 42 -3.43 14.28 5.25
CA LYS A 42 -2.88 15.65 5.20
C LYS A 42 -3.95 16.73 5.04
N ALA A 43 -5.07 16.40 4.39
CA ALA A 43 -6.18 17.33 4.19
C ALA A 43 -7.05 17.51 5.46
N ILE A 44 -7.15 16.51 6.33
CA ILE A 44 -8.01 16.54 7.52
C ILE A 44 -7.24 16.75 8.83
N VAL A 45 -5.93 16.51 8.84
CA VAL A 45 -5.02 16.72 9.98
C VAL A 45 -4.00 17.80 9.60
N PRO A 46 -4.32 19.09 9.81
CA PRO A 46 -3.47 20.21 9.37
C PRO A 46 -2.11 20.26 10.08
N ASP A 47 -2.01 19.70 11.29
CA ASP A 47 -0.80 19.69 12.12
C ASP A 47 -0.11 18.31 12.13
N LEU A 48 -0.29 17.50 11.07
CA LEU A 48 0.30 16.18 10.98
C LEU A 48 1.84 16.27 11.06
N THR A 49 2.41 15.68 12.11
CA THR A 49 3.86 15.73 12.33
C THR A 49 4.60 14.75 11.41
N PRO A 50 5.90 14.96 11.14
CA PRO A 50 6.69 14.02 10.34
C PRO A 50 6.71 12.59 10.89
N THR A 51 6.70 12.43 12.23
CA THR A 51 6.70 11.12 12.88
C THR A 51 5.35 10.42 12.69
N GLU A 52 4.24 11.13 12.81
CA GLU A 52 2.91 10.57 12.54
C GLU A 52 2.75 10.22 11.05
N GLU A 53 3.25 11.07 10.16
CA GLU A 53 3.27 10.79 8.72
C GLU A 53 4.08 9.53 8.40
N GLU A 54 5.24 9.32 9.03
CA GLU A 54 6.05 8.11 8.84
C GLU A 54 5.31 6.84 9.29
N VAL A 55 4.59 6.91 10.41
CA VAL A 55 3.74 5.79 10.89
C VAL A 55 2.61 5.50 9.90
N ILE A 56 1.92 6.53 9.42
CA ILE A 56 0.85 6.40 8.41
C ILE A 56 1.42 5.78 7.13
N VAL A 57 2.53 6.30 6.61
CA VAL A 57 3.17 5.78 5.39
C VAL A 57 3.55 4.31 5.57
N THR A 58 4.12 3.93 6.71
CA THR A 58 4.48 2.55 7.03
C THR A 58 3.25 1.63 6.97
N ASN A 59 2.16 2.03 7.63
CA ASN A 59 0.90 1.28 7.63
C ASN A 59 0.29 1.16 6.23
N LEU A 60 0.28 2.26 5.45
CA LEU A 60 -0.24 2.25 4.08
C LEU A 60 0.59 1.36 3.14
N LYS A 61 1.92 1.29 3.34
CA LYS A 61 2.78 0.38 2.56
C LYS A 61 2.50 -1.10 2.89
N LEU A 62 2.25 -1.43 4.16
CA LEU A 62 1.81 -2.77 4.57
C LEU A 62 0.45 -3.13 3.95
N ALA A 63 -0.50 -2.19 4.00
CA ALA A 63 -1.80 -2.35 3.36
C ALA A 63 -1.68 -2.60 1.86
N ARG A 64 -0.81 -1.85 1.17
CA ARG A 64 -0.54 -2.02 -0.27
C ARG A 64 -0.01 -3.42 -0.61
N GLU A 65 0.97 -3.92 0.14
CA GLU A 65 1.53 -5.26 -0.09
C GLU A 65 0.45 -6.35 0.10
N GLN A 66 -0.46 -6.19 1.07
CA GLN A 66 -1.58 -7.11 1.26
C GLN A 66 -2.66 -6.97 0.19
N ALA A 67 -2.90 -5.74 -0.26
CA ALA A 67 -3.96 -5.42 -1.22
C ALA A 67 -3.67 -5.90 -2.65
N VAL A 68 -2.40 -6.15 -3.01
CA VAL A 68 -1.99 -6.64 -4.35
C VAL A 68 -2.65 -7.97 -4.74
N ALA A 69 -3.10 -8.74 -3.73
CA ALA A 69 -3.76 -10.02 -3.91
C ALA A 69 -5.22 -9.91 -4.39
N PHE A 70 -5.78 -8.70 -4.46
CA PHE A 70 -7.19 -8.46 -4.78
C PHE A 70 -7.34 -7.84 -6.16
N LYS A 71 -8.44 -8.18 -6.84
CA LYS A 71 -8.66 -7.80 -8.25
C LYS A 71 -9.58 -6.59 -8.41
N ASN A 72 -10.38 -6.26 -7.39
CA ASN A 72 -11.35 -5.18 -7.47
C ASN A 72 -11.10 -4.11 -6.41
N MET A 73 -11.53 -2.88 -6.73
CA MET A 73 -11.32 -1.70 -5.90
C MET A 73 -11.98 -1.81 -4.52
N LYS A 74 -13.10 -2.54 -4.39
CA LYS A 74 -13.82 -2.68 -3.13
C LYS A 74 -12.99 -3.47 -2.12
N GLU A 75 -12.44 -4.61 -2.54
CA GLU A 75 -11.57 -5.44 -1.71
C GLU A 75 -10.25 -4.72 -1.37
N ILE A 76 -9.64 -4.05 -2.37
CA ILE A 76 -8.45 -3.23 -2.14
C ILE A 76 -8.74 -2.17 -1.07
N SER A 77 -9.86 -1.46 -1.18
CA SER A 77 -10.20 -0.40 -0.21
C SER A 77 -10.44 -0.95 1.19
N ALA A 78 -11.08 -2.12 1.32
CA ALA A 78 -11.31 -2.78 2.60
C ALA A 78 -9.99 -3.14 3.32
N VAL A 79 -8.97 -3.58 2.59
CA VAL A 79 -7.64 -3.82 3.18
C VAL A 79 -7.03 -2.52 3.71
N PHE A 80 -7.10 -1.44 2.94
CA PHE A 80 -6.59 -0.14 3.37
C PHE A 80 -7.32 0.40 4.60
N GLU A 81 -8.61 0.13 4.76
CA GLU A 81 -9.41 0.56 5.92
C GLU A 81 -8.92 -0.05 7.24
N ILE A 82 -8.42 -1.28 7.24
CA ILE A 82 -7.86 -1.96 8.44
C ILE A 82 -6.68 -1.17 9.05
N TYR A 83 -5.99 -0.38 8.23
CA TYR A 83 -4.78 0.36 8.62
C TYR A 83 -5.05 1.85 8.90
N LYS A 84 -6.33 2.27 8.91
CA LYS A 84 -6.71 3.67 9.11
C LYS A 84 -7.13 4.02 10.54
N ASP A 85 -7.43 3.01 11.35
CA ASP A 85 -7.75 3.12 12.77
C ASP A 85 -6.47 3.31 13.60
#